data_AF-A0A5K0Z7L8-F1
#
_entry.id   AF-A0A5K0Z7L8-F1
#
_cell.length_a   1.000
_cell.length_b   1.000
_cell.length_c   1.000
_cell.angle_alpha   90.00
_cell.angle_beta   90.00
_cell.angle_gamma   90.00
#
_symmetry.space_group_name_H-M   'P 1'
#
loop_
_entity.id
_entity.type
_entity.pdbx_description
1 polymer ?
#
loop_
_entity_poly.entity_id
_entity_poly.type
_entity_poly.pdbx_seq_one_letter_code
_entity_poly.pdbx_strand_id
1 'polypeptide(L)' 'GAILVNVARGGLLDYEAVKSSLESGHLGGLGIDVA' A
#
# COMPACT_ATOMS: atom_id res chain seq x y z
N GLY A 1 0.40 11.28 5.16
CA GLY A 1 -0.23 10.15 4.47
C GLY A 1 -0.46 10.44 3.00
N ALA A 2 0.36 9.85 2.12
CA ALA A 2 0.00 9.75 0.69
C ALA A 2 -1.06 8.65 0.48
N ILE A 3 -1.81 8.70 -0.63
CA ILE A 3 -2.71 7.63 -1.05
C ILE A 3 -2.04 6.83 -2.15
N LEU A 4 -1.95 5.52 -1.98
CA LEU A 4 -1.42 4.59 -2.98
C LEU A 4 -2.56 3.71 -3.51
N VAL A 5 -2.65 3.58 -4.84
CA VAL A 5 -3.60 2.69 -5.51
C VAL A 5 -2.85 1.78 -6.46
N ASN A 6 -2.96 0.45 -6.29
CA ASN A 6 -2.34 -0.53 -7.18
C ASN A 6 -3.41 -1.37 -7.90
N VAL A 7 -3.53 -1.17 -9.21
CA VAL A 7 -4.37 -1.95 -10.13
C VAL A 7 -3.53 -2.66 -11.21
N ALA A 8 -2.22 -2.80 -10.98
CA ALA A 8 -1.29 -3.35 -11.95
C ALA A 8 -1.02 -4.85 -11.71
N ARG A 9 -0.20 -5.18 -10.70
CA ARG A 9 0.16 -6.57 -10.32
C ARG A 9 0.37 -6.64 -8.80
N GLY A 10 -0.01 -7.76 -8.19
CA GLY A 10 0.08 -7.96 -6.73
C GLY A 10 1.51 -7.90 -6.19
N GLY A 11 2.47 -8.52 -6.89
CA GLY A 11 3.87 -8.60 -6.46
C GLY A 11 4.70 -7.31 -6.55
N LEU A 12 4.09 -6.15 -6.82
CA LEU A 12 4.79 -4.86 -6.85
C LEU A 12 5.01 -4.26 -5.45
N LEU A 13 4.22 -4.69 -4.48
CA LEU A 13 4.24 -4.14 -3.13
C LEU A 13 4.90 -5.13 -2.17
N ASP A 14 5.76 -4.61 -1.29
CA ASP A 14 6.12 -5.29 -0.05
C ASP A 14 5.03 -5.00 0.98
N TYR A 15 4.25 -6.03 1.32
CA TYR A 15 3.09 -5.88 2.21
C TYR A 15 3.45 -5.51 3.65
N GLU A 16 4.62 -5.93 4.15
CA GLU A 16 5.05 -5.56 5.51
C GLU A 16 5.47 -4.09 5.56
N ALA A 17 6.16 -3.60 4.52
CA ALA A 17 6.53 -2.20 4.41
C ALA A 17 5.29 -1.28 4.25
N VAL A 18 4.31 -1.71 3.46
CA VAL A 18 3.02 -1.02 3.30
C VAL A 18 2.29 -0.91 4.64
N LYS A 19 2.19 -2.03 5.38
CA LYS A 19 1.54 -2.06 6.68
C LYS A 19 2.22 -1.09 7.66
N SER A 20 3.55 -1.15 7.76
CA SER A 20 4.33 -0.23 8.61
C SER A 20 4.12 1.24 8.20
N SER A 21 4.00 1.52 6.90
CA SER A 21 3.75 2.86 6.39
C SER A 21 2.34 3.38 6.70
N LEU A 22 1.34 2.49 6.76
CA LEU A 22 -0.02 2.84 7.19
C LEU A 22 -0.06 3.09 8.70
N GLU A 23 0.55 2.21 9.50
CA GLU A 23 0.59 2.34 10.97
C GLU A 23 1.32 3.60 11.43
N SER A 24 2.39 3.99 10.73
CA SER A 24 3.14 5.22 11.00
C SER A 24 2.50 6.50 10.41
N GLY A 25 1.45 6.38 9.59
CA GLY A 25 0.80 7.51 8.91
C GLY A 25 1.57 8.09 7.71
N HIS A 26 2.67 7.44 7.30
CA HIS A 26 3.39 7.79 6.07
C HIS A 26 2.48 7.63 4.84
N LEU A 27 1.77 6.50 4.77
CA LEU A 27 0.60 6.32 3.92
C LEU A 27 -0.67 6.66 4.70
N GLY A 28 -1.57 7.40 4.05
CA GLY A 28 -2.90 7.71 4.56
C GLY A 28 -3.94 6.68 4.15
N GLY A 29 -3.61 5.81 3.19
CA GLY A 29 -4.51 4.78 2.70
C GLY A 29 -3.89 4.00 1.53
N LEU A 30 -4.35 2.76 1.38
CA LEU A 30 -4.02 1.87 0.27
C LEU A 30 -5.31 1.31 -0.32
N GLY A 31 -5.45 1.34 -1.64
CA GLY A 31 -6.44 0.58 -2.40
C GLY A 31 -5.77 -0.40 -3.35
N ILE A 32 -6.21 -1.66 -3.38
CA ILE A 32 -5.68 -2.69 -4.28
C ILE A 32 -6.83 -3.48 -4.92
N ASP A 33 -6.67 -3.81 -6.20
CA ASP A 33 -7.56 -4.73 -6.95
C ASP A 33 -6.89 -6.10 -7.22
N VAL A 34 -5.58 -6.16 -6.97
CA VAL A 34 -4.72 -7.31 -7.25
C VAL A 34 -4.00 -7.75 -5.98
N ALA A 35 -3.98 -9.07 -5.73
CA ALA A 35 -3.28 -9.71 -4.62
C ALA A 35 -1.90 -10.23 -5.05
#